data_AF-A0AAV9LT25-F1
#
_entry.id   AF-A0AAV9LT25-F1
#
_cell.length_a   1.000
_cell.length_b   1.000
_cell.length_c   1.000
_cell.angle_alpha   90.00
_cell.angle_beta   90.00
_cell.angle_gamma   90.00
#
_symmetry.space_group_name_H-M   'P 1'
#
loop_
_entity.id
_entity.type
_entity.pdbx_description
1 polymer ?
#
loop_
_entity_poly.entity_id
_entity_poly.type
_entity_poly.pdbx_seq_one_letter_code
_entity_poly.pdbx_strand_id
1 'polypeptide(L)'
;MDSETSIRIEESVLDILKTCNLEEVSEQKIRRMASEKLGLDLSEPTRKKFVRQVVEKFLAEEQAKREANAADEVKEEEEEDEEEEDGKVKSNGDKEYDDEGDLIVCRLSHKRRVTVTDFRGKTLVSIREYYSKEGKELPTSKGISLTAEQWATFKKNIPGVEEAIKKMESKS
;
A
#
# COMPACT_ATOMS: atom_id res chain seq x y z
N MET A 1 8.82 40.86 3.68
CA MET A 1 9.59 40.10 4.68
C MET A 1 11.00 40.05 4.15
N ASP A 2 12.00 40.30 5.01
CA ASP A 2 13.40 40.16 4.66
C ASP A 2 13.79 38.67 4.49
N SER A 3 14.85 38.42 3.71
CA SER A 3 15.28 37.06 3.38
C SER A 3 15.77 36.30 4.61
N GLU A 4 16.40 37.00 5.57
CA GLU A 4 16.95 36.40 6.79
C GLU A 4 15.83 35.89 7.72
N THR A 5 14.77 36.68 7.90
CA THR A 5 13.58 36.29 8.67
C THR A 5 12.82 35.15 8.00
N SER A 6 12.75 35.13 6.66
CA SER A 6 12.11 34.04 5.92
C SER A 6 12.82 32.71 6.16
N ILE A 7 14.15 32.69 6.08
CA ILE A 7 14.97 31.49 6.31
C ILE A 7 14.80 30.98 7.74
N ARG A 8 14.87 31.87 8.75
CA ARG A 8 14.70 31.49 10.17
C ARG A 8 13.33 30.89 10.45
N ILE A 9 12.28 31.40 9.80
CA ILE A 9 10.92 30.85 9.91
C ILE A 9 10.85 29.47 9.26
N GLU A 10 11.39 29.32 8.05
CA GLU A 10 11.40 28.05 7.32
C GLU A 10 12.13 26.95 8.08
N GLU A 11 13.35 27.21 8.55
CA GLU A 11 14.14 26.24 9.34
C GLU A 11 13.41 25.79 10.60
N SER A 12 12.81 26.75 11.34
CA SER A 12 12.08 26.44 12.56
C SER A 12 10.83 25.62 12.31
N VAL A 13 10.10 25.91 11.23
CA VAL A 13 8.90 25.16 10.83
C VAL A 13 9.27 23.74 10.39
N LEU A 14 10.33 23.59 9.59
CA LEU A 14 10.81 22.27 9.16
C LEU A 14 11.31 21.41 10.32
N ASP A 15 11.99 22.00 11.30
CA ASP A 15 12.44 21.29 12.50
C ASP A 15 11.26 20.79 13.34
N ILE A 16 10.21 21.60 13.49
CA ILE A 16 8.95 21.20 14.15
C ILE A 16 8.26 20.08 13.38
N LEU A 17 8.19 20.17 12.05
CA LEU A 17 7.57 19.16 11.18
C LEU A 17 8.31 17.82 11.22
N LYS A 18 9.64 17.81 11.40
CA LYS A 18 10.44 16.58 11.52
C LYS A 18 10.36 15.93 12.90
N THR A 19 10.16 16.73 13.94
CA THR A 19 10.12 16.25 15.34
C THR A 19 8.71 15.88 15.79
N CYS A 20 7.67 16.44 15.17
CA CYS A 20 6.28 16.16 15.50
C CYS A 20 5.65 15.17 14.52
N ASN A 21 4.78 14.29 15.03
CA ASN A 21 4.03 13.36 14.19
C ASN A 21 3.02 14.12 13.29
N LEU A 22 3.13 13.95 11.97
CA LEU A 22 2.39 14.72 10.95
C LEU A 22 0.86 14.52 11.00
N GLU A 23 0.39 13.45 11.64
CA GLU A 23 -1.04 13.11 11.71
C GLU A 23 -1.82 13.90 12.76
N GLU A 24 -1.14 14.51 13.76
CA GLU A 24 -1.81 15.15 14.90
C GLU A 24 -1.69 16.67 14.96
N VAL A 25 -0.87 17.29 14.09
CA VAL A 25 -0.48 18.70 14.26
C VAL A 25 -1.00 19.56 13.10
N SER A 26 -1.95 20.45 13.40
CA SER A 26 -2.47 21.42 12.42
C SER A 26 -1.50 22.57 12.14
N GLU A 27 -1.63 23.22 10.97
CA GLU A 27 -0.88 24.45 10.60
C GLU A 27 -0.89 25.50 11.71
N GLN A 28 -2.03 25.64 12.39
CA GLN A 28 -2.19 26.58 13.50
C GLN A 28 -1.30 26.25 14.70
N LYS A 29 -1.15 24.97 15.04
CA LYS A 29 -0.29 24.50 16.14
C LYS A 29 1.18 24.64 15.77
N ILE A 30 1.55 24.32 14.52
CA ILE A 30 2.90 24.54 13.99
C ILE A 30 3.27 26.02 14.04
N ARG A 31 2.37 26.90 13.58
CA ARG A 31 2.57 28.35 13.59
C ARG A 31 2.75 28.90 15.01
N ARG A 32 1.98 28.39 15.98
CA ARG A 32 2.13 28.77 17.39
C ARG A 32 3.49 28.34 17.95
N MET A 33 3.89 27.09 17.72
CA MET A 33 5.17 26.56 18.20
C MET A 33 6.36 27.29 17.56
N ALA A 34 6.30 27.58 16.26
CA ALA A 34 7.33 28.35 15.57
C ALA A 34 7.39 29.79 16.07
N SER A 35 6.24 30.41 16.38
CA SER A 35 6.15 31.76 16.93
C SER A 35 6.77 31.84 18.33
N GLU A 36 6.50 30.86 19.19
CA GLU A 36 7.09 30.73 20.53
C GLU A 36 8.60 30.52 20.45
N LYS A 37 9.07 29.64 19.55
CA LYS A 37 10.49 29.30 19.38
C LYS A 37 11.32 30.47 18.84
N LEU A 38 10.74 31.28 17.97
CA LEU A 38 11.41 32.43 17.35
C LEU A 38 11.24 33.74 18.14
N GLY A 39 10.32 33.78 19.12
CA GLY A 39 9.94 35.03 19.78
C GLY A 39 9.35 36.06 18.81
N LEU A 40 8.78 35.60 17.69
CA LEU A 40 8.27 36.43 16.60
C LEU A 40 6.80 36.10 16.35
N ASP A 41 5.95 37.11 16.26
CA ASP A 41 4.55 36.88 15.92
C ASP A 41 4.41 36.44 14.45
N LEU A 42 3.87 35.24 14.25
CA LEU A 42 3.60 34.65 12.93
C LEU A 42 2.11 34.77 12.53
N SER A 43 1.29 35.48 13.30
CA SER A 43 -0.13 35.72 13.02
C SER A 43 -0.38 36.65 11.82
N GLU A 44 0.62 37.48 11.51
CA GLU A 44 0.63 38.41 10.38
C GLU A 44 0.31 37.72 9.03
N PRO A 45 -0.55 38.30 8.17
CA PRO A 45 -1.02 37.65 6.95
C PRO A 45 0.09 37.15 6.01
N THR A 46 1.19 37.89 5.91
CA THR A 46 2.35 37.52 5.08
C THR A 46 3.13 36.33 5.65
N ARG A 47 3.35 36.33 6.97
CA ARG A 47 4.08 35.25 7.67
C ARG A 47 3.25 33.98 7.75
N LYS A 48 1.96 34.12 8.03
CA LYS A 48 0.98 33.04 8.02
C LYS A 48 0.90 32.34 6.67
N LYS A 49 0.87 33.10 5.56
CA LYS A 49 0.88 32.53 4.21
C LYS A 49 2.19 31.77 3.94
N PHE A 50 3.32 32.31 4.38
CA PHE A 50 4.62 31.68 4.22
C PHE A 50 4.73 30.35 4.97
N VAL A 51 4.33 30.31 6.25
CA VAL A 51 4.31 29.07 7.05
C VAL A 51 3.44 28.00 6.39
N ARG A 52 2.26 28.39 5.86
CA ARG A 52 1.39 27.47 5.11
C ARG A 52 2.10 26.87 3.90
N GLN A 53 2.78 27.69 3.10
CA GLN A 53 3.50 27.21 1.91
C GLN A 53 4.62 26.22 2.28
N VAL A 54 5.35 26.47 3.37
CA VAL A 54 6.40 25.56 3.84
C VAL A 54 5.82 24.22 4.29
N VAL A 55 4.70 24.25 5.03
CA VAL A 55 4.00 23.02 5.47
C VAL A 55 3.45 22.23 4.28
N GLU A 56 2.79 22.90 3.33
CA GLU A 56 2.25 22.26 2.11
C GLU A 56 3.36 21.62 1.27
N LYS A 57 4.49 22.32 1.08
CA LYS A 57 5.65 21.80 0.36
C LYS A 57 6.23 20.56 1.05
N PHE A 58 6.41 20.61 2.37
CA PHE A 58 6.93 19.48 3.13
C PHE A 58 6.02 18.26 3.06
N LEU A 59 4.69 18.44 3.21
CA LEU A 59 3.73 17.35 3.10
C LEU A 59 3.70 16.74 1.69
N ALA A 60 3.81 17.57 0.65
CA ALA A 60 3.89 17.10 -0.73
C ALA A 60 5.19 16.32 -1.02
N GLU A 61 6.33 16.78 -0.49
CA GLU A 61 7.61 16.07 -0.61
C GLU A 61 7.60 14.75 0.16
N GLU A 62 7.07 14.71 1.39
CA GLU A 62 6.92 13.48 2.17
C GLU A 62 5.95 12.50 1.51
N GLN A 63 4.85 12.98 0.93
CA GLN A 63 3.93 12.14 0.17
C GLN A 63 4.59 11.58 -1.09
N ALA A 64 5.30 12.39 -1.87
CA ALA A 64 6.03 11.95 -3.05
C ALA A 64 7.13 10.92 -2.70
N LYS A 65 7.81 11.11 -1.56
CA LYS A 65 8.82 10.15 -1.07
C LYS A 65 8.19 8.83 -0.61
N ARG A 66 7.02 8.87 0.05
CA ARG A 66 6.25 7.67 0.41
C ARG A 66 5.75 6.93 -0.83
N GLU A 67 5.28 7.66 -1.84
CA GLU A 67 4.83 7.09 -3.11
C GLU A 67 5.99 6.49 -3.93
N ALA A 68 7.17 7.13 -3.91
CA ALA A 68 8.37 6.58 -4.53
C ALA A 68 8.87 5.30 -3.83
N ASN A 69 8.91 5.29 -2.50
CA ASN A 69 9.28 4.09 -1.73
C ASN A 69 8.27 2.94 -1.93
N ALA A 70 6.97 3.22 -1.97
CA ALA A 70 5.95 2.22 -2.26
C ALA A 70 6.05 1.68 -3.71
N ALA A 71 6.53 2.49 -4.65
CA ALA A 71 6.74 2.06 -6.04
C ALA A 71 8.01 1.20 -6.20
N ASP A 72 9.06 1.43 -5.40
CA ASP A 72 10.25 0.57 -5.35
C ASP A 72 9.96 -0.77 -4.66
N GLU A 73 9.20 -0.80 -3.56
CA GLU A 73 8.77 -2.06 -2.92
C GLU A 73 7.90 -2.92 -3.86
N VAL A 74 6.99 -2.29 -4.63
CA VAL A 74 6.17 -3.02 -5.61
C VAL A 74 7.01 -3.59 -6.74
N LYS A 75 8.08 -2.89 -7.17
CA LYS A 75 8.99 -3.35 -8.23
C LYS A 75 9.91 -4.48 -7.78
N GLU A 76 10.54 -4.38 -6.61
CA GLU A 76 11.40 -5.45 -6.08
C GLU A 76 10.59 -6.74 -5.88
N GLU A 77 9.36 -6.64 -5.35
CA GLU A 77 8.48 -7.80 -5.21
C GLU A 77 7.86 -8.27 -6.55
N GLU A 78 7.88 -7.47 -7.64
CA GLU A 78 7.46 -7.91 -8.99
C GLU A 78 8.58 -8.70 -9.69
N GLU A 79 9.84 -8.32 -9.47
CA GLU A 79 11.01 -9.06 -9.98
C GLU A 79 11.18 -10.42 -9.27
N GLU A 80 10.89 -10.53 -7.96
CA GLU A 80 10.89 -11.82 -7.24
C GLU A 80 9.78 -12.77 -7.69
N ASP A 81 8.59 -12.27 -8.07
CA ASP A 81 7.47 -13.11 -8.53
C ASP A 81 7.72 -13.68 -9.95
N GLU A 82 8.56 -13.02 -10.77
CA GLU A 82 8.98 -13.52 -12.09
C GLU A 82 10.10 -14.59 -11.98
N GLU A 83 10.96 -14.54 -10.97
CA GLU A 83 12.04 -15.52 -10.77
C GLU A 83 11.56 -16.85 -10.14
N GLU A 84 10.45 -16.83 -9.38
CA GLU A 84 9.91 -18.00 -8.67
C GLU A 84 8.85 -18.80 -9.46
N GLU A 85 8.52 -18.44 -10.72
CA GLU A 85 7.55 -19.18 -11.55
C GLU A 85 8.02 -20.63 -11.88
N ASP A 86 9.30 -20.96 -11.65
CA ASP A 86 9.88 -22.33 -11.74
C ASP A 86 9.95 -23.06 -10.37
N GLY A 87 9.49 -22.41 -9.30
CA GLY A 87 9.63 -22.84 -7.91
C GLY A 87 8.40 -23.54 -7.34
N LYS A 88 8.50 -24.85 -7.12
CA LYS A 88 7.47 -25.70 -6.51
C LYS A 88 7.12 -25.24 -5.07
N VAL A 89 6.08 -24.43 -4.89
CA VAL A 89 5.57 -24.04 -3.56
C VAL A 89 5.14 -25.29 -2.78
N LYS A 90 5.89 -25.63 -1.72
CA LYS A 90 5.61 -26.77 -0.83
C LYS A 90 4.53 -26.38 0.17
N SER A 91 3.32 -26.93 0.05
CA SER A 91 2.33 -26.89 1.13
C SER A 91 2.73 -27.90 2.22
N ASN A 92 3.31 -27.44 3.32
CA ASN A 92 3.31 -28.22 4.56
C ASN A 92 1.86 -28.29 5.08
N GLY A 93 1.48 -29.43 5.66
CA GLY A 93 0.10 -29.80 6.00
C GLY A 93 -0.58 -29.00 7.13
N ASP A 94 -0.14 -27.78 7.43
CA ASP A 94 -0.78 -26.88 8.36
C ASP A 94 -1.74 -25.93 7.61
N LYS A 95 -2.92 -25.68 8.21
CA LYS A 95 -3.89 -24.74 7.63
C LYS A 95 -3.36 -23.32 7.82
N GLU A 96 -3.10 -22.64 6.71
CA GLU A 96 -2.72 -21.23 6.68
C GLU A 96 -3.99 -20.36 6.68
N TYR A 97 -3.98 -19.25 7.43
CA TYR A 97 -5.06 -18.28 7.48
C TYR A 97 -4.49 -16.87 7.32
N ASP A 98 -5.28 -15.96 6.76
CA ASP A 98 -4.89 -14.56 6.68
C ASP A 98 -5.28 -13.75 7.93
N ASP A 99 -4.92 -12.47 7.92
CA ASP A 99 -5.20 -11.52 9.01
C ASP A 99 -6.71 -11.36 9.31
N GLU A 100 -7.58 -11.69 8.37
CA GLU A 100 -9.05 -11.66 8.53
C GLU A 100 -9.60 -13.01 9.04
N GLY A 101 -8.74 -14.03 9.15
CA GLY A 101 -9.09 -15.38 9.57
C GLY A 101 -9.66 -16.26 8.45
N ASP A 102 -9.52 -15.83 7.19
CA ASP A 102 -9.94 -16.62 6.04
C ASP A 102 -8.90 -17.69 5.72
N LEU A 103 -9.39 -18.86 5.32
CA LEU A 103 -8.51 -19.99 5.01
C LEU A 103 -7.77 -19.75 3.70
N ILE A 104 -6.44 -19.70 3.76
CA ILE A 104 -5.58 -19.73 2.57
C ILE A 104 -5.43 -21.18 2.14
N VAL A 105 -6.01 -21.51 0.98
CA VAL A 105 -6.00 -22.88 0.43
C VAL A 105 -4.68 -23.17 -0.26
N CYS A 106 -4.18 -22.22 -1.04
CA CYS A 106 -2.86 -22.27 -1.64
C CYS A 106 -2.38 -20.87 -2.04
N ARG A 107 -1.06 -20.70 -2.06
CA ARG A 107 -0.40 -19.56 -2.71
C ARG A 107 -0.05 -19.96 -4.15
N LEU A 108 -0.48 -19.14 -5.10
CA LEU A 108 -0.18 -19.29 -6.53
C LEU A 108 1.14 -18.60 -6.90
N SER A 109 1.46 -17.51 -6.18
CA SER A 109 2.70 -16.76 -6.24
C SER A 109 2.93 -16.08 -4.87
N HIS A 110 3.96 -15.26 -4.70
CA HIS A 110 4.13 -14.49 -3.46
C HIS A 110 2.93 -13.56 -3.24
N LYS A 111 2.49 -12.88 -4.30
CA LYS A 111 1.40 -11.90 -4.27
C LYS A 111 0.02 -12.49 -4.54
N ARG A 112 -0.09 -13.71 -5.07
CA ARG A 112 -1.39 -14.31 -5.47
C ARG A 112 -1.73 -15.52 -4.63
N ARG A 113 -2.95 -15.55 -4.09
CA ARG A 113 -3.43 -16.69 -3.31
C ARG A 113 -4.88 -17.03 -3.60
N VAL A 114 -5.23 -18.27 -3.25
CA VAL A 114 -6.60 -18.78 -3.24
C VAL A 114 -7.08 -18.86 -1.80
N THR A 115 -8.15 -18.14 -1.47
CA THR A 115 -8.78 -18.17 -0.15
C THR A 115 -10.22 -18.68 -0.21
N VAL A 116 -10.71 -19.22 0.92
CA VAL A 116 -12.12 -19.53 1.12
C VAL A 116 -12.66 -18.65 2.24
N THR A 117 -13.62 -17.79 1.89
CA THR A 117 -14.18 -16.75 2.75
C THR A 117 -15.69 -16.95 2.91
N ASP A 118 -16.26 -16.63 4.08
CA ASP A 118 -17.71 -16.41 4.22
C ASP A 118 -18.02 -14.92 4.09
N PHE A 119 -18.79 -14.56 3.06
CA PHE A 119 -19.29 -13.20 2.92
C PHE A 119 -20.81 -13.18 2.93
N ARG A 120 -21.37 -12.66 4.04
CA ARG A 120 -22.83 -12.53 4.25
C ARG A 120 -23.55 -13.88 4.12
N GLY A 121 -22.97 -14.94 4.69
CA GLY A 121 -23.52 -16.30 4.67
C GLY A 121 -23.35 -17.01 3.33
N LYS A 122 -22.49 -16.50 2.45
CA LYS A 122 -22.14 -17.15 1.19
C LYS A 122 -20.66 -17.52 1.20
N THR A 123 -20.39 -18.80 0.97
CA THR A 123 -19.03 -19.29 0.73
C THR A 123 -18.54 -18.81 -0.63
N LEU A 124 -17.40 -18.12 -0.63
CA LEU A 124 -16.71 -17.63 -1.81
C LEU A 124 -15.31 -18.25 -1.89
N VAL A 125 -14.90 -18.63 -3.10
CA VAL A 125 -13.52 -18.99 -3.44
C VAL A 125 -12.90 -17.76 -4.10
N SER A 126 -11.96 -17.11 -3.42
CA SER A 126 -11.30 -15.90 -3.92
C SER A 126 -9.95 -16.26 -4.53
N ILE A 127 -9.71 -15.86 -5.77
CA ILE A 127 -8.39 -15.91 -6.43
C ILE A 127 -7.97 -14.46 -6.63
N ARG A 128 -7.03 -13.97 -5.82
CA ARG A 128 -6.75 -12.53 -5.72
C ARG A 128 -5.27 -12.23 -5.54
N GLU A 129 -4.85 -11.12 -6.13
CA GLU A 129 -3.53 -10.51 -5.94
C GLU A 129 -3.58 -9.55 -4.75
N TYR A 130 -2.56 -9.61 -3.90
CA TYR A 130 -2.35 -8.81 -2.71
C TYR A 130 -1.10 -7.96 -2.90
N TYR A 131 -1.04 -6.85 -2.18
CA TYR A 131 0.16 -6.03 -2.07
C TYR A 131 0.51 -5.84 -0.59
N SER A 132 1.80 -5.73 -0.31
CA SER A 132 2.31 -5.45 1.02
C SER A 132 2.21 -3.96 1.31
N LYS A 133 1.67 -3.60 2.48
CA LYS A 133 1.76 -2.25 3.03
C LYS A 133 1.92 -2.30 4.53
N GLU A 134 3.00 -1.72 5.03
CA GLU A 134 3.30 -1.66 6.49
C GLU A 134 3.31 -3.06 7.15
N GLY A 135 3.79 -4.07 6.42
CA GLY A 135 3.84 -5.45 6.88
C GLY A 135 2.50 -6.20 6.87
N LYS A 136 1.46 -5.64 6.24
CA LYS A 136 0.15 -6.28 6.04
C LYS A 136 -0.09 -6.59 4.57
N GLU A 137 -0.64 -7.76 4.29
CA GLU A 137 -1.09 -8.14 2.95
C GLU A 137 -2.50 -7.60 2.71
N LEU A 138 -2.66 -6.65 1.79
CA LEU A 138 -3.96 -6.05 1.46
C LEU A 138 -4.43 -6.49 0.06
N PRO A 139 -5.73 -6.80 -0.13
CA PRO A 139 -6.25 -7.23 -1.42
C PRO A 139 -6.22 -6.09 -2.44
N THR A 140 -5.74 -6.38 -3.64
CA THR A 140 -5.86 -5.46 -4.78
C THR A 140 -7.22 -5.62 -5.48
N SER A 141 -7.50 -4.74 -6.44
CA SER A 141 -8.64 -4.92 -7.36
C SER A 141 -8.44 -6.08 -8.35
N LYS A 142 -7.20 -6.57 -8.55
CA LYS A 142 -6.91 -7.68 -9.47
C LYS A 142 -7.27 -9.02 -8.80
N GLY A 143 -8.35 -9.63 -9.27
CA GLY A 143 -8.82 -10.92 -8.76
C GLY A 143 -10.32 -11.11 -8.91
N ILE A 144 -10.78 -12.31 -8.63
CA ILE A 144 -12.19 -12.69 -8.71
C ILE A 144 -12.58 -13.53 -7.50
N SER A 145 -13.80 -13.33 -7.02
CA SER A 145 -14.41 -14.18 -5.99
C SER A 145 -15.57 -14.94 -6.60
N LEU A 146 -15.44 -16.26 -6.61
CA LEU A 146 -16.41 -17.18 -7.21
C LEU A 146 -17.33 -17.72 -6.13
N THR A 147 -18.63 -17.74 -6.41
CA THR A 147 -19.59 -18.51 -5.62
C THR A 147 -19.30 -20.01 -5.73
N ALA A 148 -19.81 -20.82 -4.79
CA ALA A 148 -19.68 -22.28 -4.84
C ALA A 148 -20.18 -22.89 -6.17
N GLU A 149 -21.25 -22.33 -6.76
CA GLU A 149 -21.80 -22.77 -8.06
C GLU A 149 -20.87 -22.45 -9.23
N GLN A 150 -20.29 -21.23 -9.23
CA GLN A 150 -19.30 -20.82 -10.24
C GLN A 150 -18.03 -21.67 -10.12
N TRP A 151 -17.57 -21.96 -8.90
CA TRP A 151 -16.44 -22.85 -8.65
C TRP A 151 -16.70 -24.27 -9.16
N ALA A 152 -17.89 -24.83 -8.92
CA ALA A 152 -18.25 -26.14 -9.44
C ALA A 152 -18.24 -26.17 -10.98
N THR A 153 -18.71 -25.10 -11.62
CA THR A 153 -18.68 -24.94 -13.08
C THR A 153 -17.25 -24.83 -13.60
N PHE A 154 -16.40 -24.03 -12.94
CA PHE A 154 -14.98 -23.91 -13.27
C PHE A 154 -14.28 -25.26 -13.20
N LYS A 155 -14.44 -26.00 -12.09
CA LYS A 155 -13.86 -27.34 -11.90
C LYS A 155 -14.26 -28.32 -13.01
N LYS A 156 -15.52 -28.30 -13.45
CA LYS A 156 -15.99 -29.18 -14.54
C LYS A 156 -15.26 -28.92 -15.86
N ASN A 157 -14.78 -27.70 -16.08
CA ASN A 157 -14.11 -27.29 -17.31
C ASN A 157 -12.57 -27.34 -17.23
N ILE A 158 -11.98 -27.70 -16.09
CA ILE A 158 -10.51 -27.83 -15.92
C ILE A 158 -9.87 -28.64 -17.07
N PRO A 159 -10.38 -29.82 -17.48
CA PRO A 159 -9.75 -30.57 -18.57
C PRO A 159 -9.69 -29.81 -19.90
N GLY A 160 -10.72 -29.01 -20.21
CA GLY A 160 -10.74 -28.18 -21.41
C GLY A 160 -9.78 -26.99 -21.33
N VAL A 161 -9.58 -26.45 -20.12
CA VAL A 161 -8.57 -25.42 -19.86
C VAL A 161 -7.16 -25.98 -20.03
N GLU A 162 -6.88 -27.16 -19.48
CA GLU A 162 -5.58 -27.84 -19.61
C GLU A 162 -5.24 -28.16 -21.08
N GLU A 163 -6.21 -28.66 -21.85
CA GLU A 163 -6.03 -28.89 -23.29
C GLU A 163 -5.71 -27.59 -24.04
N ALA A 164 -6.43 -26.50 -23.73
CA ALA A 164 -6.21 -25.20 -24.34
C ALA A 164 -4.82 -24.63 -24.01
N ILE A 165 -4.37 -24.74 -22.75
CA ILE A 165 -3.02 -24.31 -22.32
C ILE A 165 -1.95 -25.06 -23.11
N LYS A 166 -2.02 -26.41 -23.12
CA LYS A 166 -1.06 -27.24 -23.86
C LYS A 166 -0.96 -26.87 -25.34
N LYS A 167 -2.09 -26.55 -25.96
CA LYS A 167 -2.16 -26.12 -27.37
C LYS A 167 -1.54 -24.74 -27.60
N MET A 168 -1.61 -23.85 -26.61
CA MET A 168 -0.99 -22.52 -26.69
C MET A 168 0.52 -22.60 -26.48
N GLU A 169 0.98 -23.34 -25.48
CA GLU A 169 2.41 -23.51 -25.18
C GLU A 169 3.16 -24.23 -26.29
N SER A 170 2.55 -25.24 -26.92
CA SER A 170 3.18 -25.96 -28.06
C SER A 170 3.29 -25.14 -29.36
N LYS A 171 2.69 -23.94 -29.41
CA LYS A 171 2.78 -23.02 -30.55
C LYS A 171 3.83 -21.92 -30.38
N SER A 172 4.38 -21.78 -29.17
CA SER A 172 5.50 -20.92 -28.84
C SER A 172 6.81 -21.66 -29.04
#